data_AF-A0A1Q6TXN5-F1
#
_entry.id   AF-A0A1Q6TXN5-F1
#
_cell.length_a   1.000
_cell.length_b   1.000
_cell.length_c   1.000
_cell.angle_alpha   90.00
_cell.angle_beta   90.00
_cell.angle_gamma   90.00
#
_symmetry.space_group_name_H-M   'P 1'
#
loop_
_entity.id
_entity.type
_entity.pdbx_description
1 polymer ?
#
loop_
_entity_poly.entity_id
_entity_poly.type
_entity_poly.pdbx_seq_one_letter_code
_entity_poly.pdbx_strand_id
1 'polypeptide(L)'
;MQFRNLLSLTRLYIDKSDDGTIKKIFLFGLIYFKESKSRLSSELRILGFPFFKTNVNYTIEKFYLCGLPVFKKSTKHKLYDIVIDNIENQYTDIYINYNCSGETYLFYSLFKYINQKENDKVLFIACKKYHIDICKMMCPEIKCIYLPELFQIRSIDLQFREEYKGRIFYNILPYKHFLKLEDDIRNQSGVHYYERIFDTIGLKNENISPSIPLISEDTEKSVKYKAGKIGLNINKFIFLCPESQSNIPLQSELWKNLIDNLNSLGYDVFSNVMKLSDDYGTAKSCFLTFEEAYCLASKSKGIIGLRSGLIEPLTAINNIPIVCLYSDFYERGPLLALSADKVLEAFSLKKLPNVNVNNIYEYNVQNYSQKDILSVIKGETVCLK
;
A
#
# COMPACT_ATOMS: atom_id res chain seq x y z
N MET A 1 -23.19 60.61 11.00
CA MET A 1 -22.87 59.42 11.82
C MET A 1 -23.78 58.28 11.37
N GLN A 2 -23.41 57.61 10.27
CA GLN A 2 -24.25 56.60 9.61
C GLN A 2 -23.39 55.37 9.29
N PHE A 3 -24.04 54.21 9.30
CA PHE A 3 -23.53 52.84 9.05
C PHE A 3 -22.76 52.15 10.20
N ARG A 4 -23.49 51.79 11.25
CA ARG A 4 -23.21 50.58 12.06
C ARG A 4 -24.45 49.69 12.04
N ASN A 5 -24.60 48.86 11.02
CA ASN A 5 -25.55 47.73 11.03
C ASN A 5 -25.21 46.70 9.93
N LEU A 6 -23.94 46.30 9.85
CA LEU A 6 -23.50 45.14 9.04
C LEU A 6 -22.89 44.01 9.91
N LEU A 7 -23.03 44.08 11.23
CA LEU A 7 -22.42 43.15 12.21
C LEU A 7 -23.36 42.04 12.72
N SER A 8 -24.59 41.91 12.23
CA SER A 8 -25.60 41.01 12.84
C SER A 8 -25.76 39.64 12.16
N LEU A 9 -25.29 39.42 10.93
CA LEU A 9 -25.46 38.14 10.23
C LEU A 9 -24.26 37.19 10.36
N THR A 10 -23.03 37.72 10.46
CA THR A 10 -21.80 36.94 10.65
C THR A 10 -21.69 36.26 12.02
N ARG A 11 -22.60 36.54 12.96
CA ARG A 11 -22.70 35.88 14.27
C ARG A 11 -23.77 34.77 14.34
N LEU A 12 -24.64 34.66 13.34
CA LEU A 12 -25.68 33.65 13.28
C LEU A 12 -25.16 32.30 12.77
N TYR A 13 -24.07 32.31 12.02
CA TYR A 13 -23.41 31.12 11.48
C TYR A 13 -21.90 31.34 11.38
N ILE A 14 -21.12 30.41 11.93
CA ILE A 14 -19.66 30.36 11.80
C ILE A 14 -19.27 28.95 11.36
N ASP A 15 -18.55 28.85 10.25
CA ASP A 15 -17.91 27.61 9.80
C ASP A 15 -16.39 27.72 9.98
N LYS A 16 -15.79 26.73 10.64
CA LYS A 16 -14.34 26.63 10.80
C LYS A 16 -13.92 25.21 10.45
N SER A 17 -13.08 25.08 9.44
CA SER A 17 -12.38 23.85 9.09
C SER A 17 -10.93 23.93 9.56
N ASP A 18 -10.51 22.98 10.38
CA ASP A 18 -9.12 22.89 10.85
C ASP A 18 -8.75 21.42 11.01
N ASP A 19 -7.63 20.97 10.43
CA ASP A 19 -7.12 19.59 10.48
C ASP A 19 -8.20 18.50 10.30
N GLY A 20 -8.96 18.57 9.20
CA GLY A 20 -9.99 17.57 8.87
C GLY A 20 -11.19 17.54 9.83
N THR A 21 -11.31 18.55 10.69
CA THR A 21 -12.44 18.76 11.59
C THR A 21 -13.26 19.97 11.15
N ILE A 22 -14.54 19.76 10.90
CA ILE A 22 -15.52 20.79 10.57
C ILE A 22 -16.24 21.19 11.85
N LYS A 23 -16.30 22.50 12.11
CA LYS A 23 -17.02 23.08 13.26
C LYS A 23 -18.01 24.11 12.74
N LYS A 24 -19.29 23.90 13.02
CA LYS A 24 -20.38 24.81 12.66
C LYS A 24 -21.04 25.34 13.93
N ILE A 25 -21.14 26.65 14.06
CA ILE A 25 -21.74 27.33 15.21
C ILE A 25 -22.92 28.11 14.68
N PHE A 26 -24.11 27.90 15.24
CA PHE A 26 -25.32 28.64 14.88
C PHE A 26 -25.87 29.40 16.07
N LEU A 27 -26.65 30.46 15.78
CA LEU A 27 -27.43 31.21 16.76
C LEU A 27 -26.58 31.61 17.98
N PHE A 28 -25.47 32.32 17.76
CA PHE A 28 -24.58 32.78 18.85
C PHE A 28 -23.98 31.64 19.72
N GLY A 29 -23.91 30.42 19.20
CA GLY A 29 -23.38 29.26 19.93
C GLY A 29 -24.41 28.42 20.67
N LEU A 30 -25.70 28.75 20.55
CA LEU A 30 -26.78 27.93 21.10
C LEU A 30 -26.82 26.55 20.44
N ILE A 31 -26.47 26.46 19.16
CA ILE A 31 -26.31 25.19 18.45
C ILE A 31 -24.88 25.09 17.96
N TYR A 32 -24.23 23.98 18.28
CA TYR A 32 -22.85 23.72 17.90
C TYR A 32 -22.76 22.33 17.30
N PHE A 33 -22.19 22.23 16.10
CA PHE A 33 -21.91 20.97 15.43
C PHE A 33 -20.41 20.84 15.21
N LYS A 34 -19.88 19.65 15.50
CA LYS A 34 -18.49 19.29 15.24
C LYS A 34 -18.47 17.95 14.55
N GLU A 35 -17.71 17.85 13.48
CA GLU A 35 -17.45 16.60 12.77
C GLU A 35 -15.94 16.46 12.57
N SER A 36 -15.37 15.32 12.96
CA SER A 36 -13.98 14.98 12.68
C SER A 36 -13.98 13.79 11.73
N LYS A 37 -13.54 14.03 10.48
CA LYS A 37 -13.47 12.99 9.46
C LYS A 37 -12.43 11.92 9.81
N SER A 38 -11.28 12.33 10.34
CA SER A 38 -10.19 11.42 10.75
C SER A 38 -10.58 10.51 11.91
N ARG A 39 -11.42 10.99 12.83
CA ARG A 39 -11.91 10.20 13.97
C ARG A 39 -13.28 9.57 13.74
N LEU A 40 -13.86 9.75 12.55
CA LEU A 40 -15.24 9.38 12.23
C LEU A 40 -16.21 9.68 13.38
N SER A 41 -16.16 10.92 13.87
CA SER A 41 -16.96 11.34 15.01
C SER A 41 -17.73 12.61 14.68
N SER A 42 -18.97 12.67 15.15
CA SER A 42 -19.81 13.85 15.05
C SER A 42 -20.41 14.18 16.41
N GLU A 43 -20.62 15.45 16.69
CA GLU A 43 -21.19 15.91 17.95
C GLU A 43 -22.05 17.16 17.68
N LEU A 44 -23.33 17.06 18.01
CA LEU A 44 -24.27 18.16 18.03
C LEU A 44 -24.55 18.53 19.50
N ARG A 45 -24.31 19.80 19.83
CA ARG A 45 -24.67 20.39 21.11
C ARG A 45 -25.78 21.41 20.94
N ILE A 46 -26.72 21.41 21.88
CA ILE A 46 -27.77 22.41 22.03
C ILE A 46 -27.63 22.99 23.43
N LEU A 47 -27.55 24.32 23.54
CA LEU A 47 -27.34 25.03 24.81
C LEU A 47 -26.10 24.53 25.59
N GLY A 48 -25.05 24.13 24.86
CA GLY A 48 -23.84 23.56 25.43
C GLY A 48 -23.92 22.07 25.82
N PHE A 49 -25.13 21.47 25.84
CA PHE A 49 -25.35 20.06 26.16
C PHE A 49 -25.16 19.17 24.92
N PRO A 50 -24.44 18.04 25.02
CA PRO A 50 -24.28 17.09 23.91
C PRO A 50 -25.61 16.38 23.64
N PHE A 51 -26.39 16.93 22.71
CA PHE A 51 -27.68 16.39 22.32
C PHE A 51 -27.51 15.11 21.52
N PHE A 52 -26.58 15.08 20.57
CA PHE A 52 -26.26 13.90 19.79
C PHE A 52 -24.76 13.78 19.61
N LYS A 53 -24.23 12.56 19.71
CA LYS A 53 -22.82 12.31 19.43
C LYS A 53 -22.64 10.93 18.81
N THR A 54 -21.85 10.85 17.75
CA THR A 54 -21.30 9.60 17.25
C THR A 54 -19.82 9.54 17.53
N ASN A 55 -19.35 8.36 17.92
CA ASN A 55 -17.93 8.09 18.04
C ASN A 55 -17.64 6.69 17.53
N VAL A 56 -16.71 6.57 16.60
CA VAL A 56 -16.21 5.28 16.14
C VAL A 56 -14.96 4.94 16.96
N ASN A 57 -15.02 3.83 17.70
CA ASN A 57 -13.87 3.25 18.37
C ASN A 57 -13.57 1.91 17.71
N TYR A 58 -12.54 1.88 16.85
CA TYR A 58 -12.00 0.75 16.09
C TYR A 58 -13.05 -0.23 15.53
N THR A 59 -13.68 -1.05 16.36
CA THR A 59 -14.64 -2.09 15.99
C THR A 59 -16.11 -1.65 16.13
N ILE A 60 -16.42 -0.62 16.92
CA ILE A 60 -17.80 -0.23 17.27
C ILE A 60 -18.04 1.26 17.05
N GLU A 61 -19.10 1.58 16.32
CA GLU A 61 -19.69 2.91 16.26
C GLU A 61 -20.72 3.05 17.39
N LYS A 62 -20.53 4.03 18.27
CA LYS A 62 -21.43 4.32 19.39
C LYS A 62 -22.20 5.60 19.12
N PHE A 63 -23.51 5.55 19.33
CA PHE A 63 -24.42 6.68 19.21
C PHE A 63 -24.88 7.07 20.61
N TYR A 64 -24.82 8.36 20.90
CA TYR A 64 -25.22 8.95 22.15
C TYR A 64 -26.33 9.96 21.91
N LEU A 65 -27.36 9.93 22.75
CA LEU A 65 -28.41 10.94 22.81
C LEU A 65 -28.40 11.54 24.22
N CYS A 66 -28.34 12.86 24.33
CA CYS A 66 -28.24 13.58 25.61
C CYS A 66 -27.13 13.02 26.53
N GLY A 67 -25.99 12.63 25.95
CA GLY A 67 -24.86 12.03 26.67
C GLY A 67 -24.99 10.54 27.00
N LEU A 68 -26.14 9.90 26.80
CA LEU A 68 -26.37 8.48 27.09
C LEU A 68 -26.16 7.61 25.84
N PRO A 69 -25.43 6.48 25.92
CA PRO A 69 -25.24 5.58 24.79
C PRO A 69 -26.56 4.87 24.47
N VAL A 70 -27.14 5.15 23.30
CA VAL A 70 -28.43 4.61 22.87
C VAL A 70 -28.31 3.48 21.86
N PHE A 71 -27.25 3.48 21.04
CA PHE A 71 -27.06 2.46 20.00
C PHE A 71 -25.58 2.15 19.77
N LYS A 72 -25.30 0.91 19.38
CA LYS A 72 -23.97 0.43 19.01
C LYS A 72 -24.08 -0.33 17.71
N LYS A 73 -23.28 0.02 16.70
CA LYS A 73 -23.17 -0.71 15.44
C LYS A 73 -21.75 -1.25 15.26
N SER A 74 -21.65 -2.47 14.74
CA SER A 74 -20.38 -3.01 14.26
C SER A 74 -19.93 -2.22 13.03
N THR A 75 -18.75 -1.62 13.10
CA THR A 75 -18.12 -0.91 11.96
C THR A 75 -17.85 -1.85 10.80
N LYS A 76 -17.42 -3.08 11.10
CA LYS A 76 -17.23 -4.16 10.14
C LYS A 76 -18.53 -4.55 9.41
N HIS A 77 -19.65 -4.69 10.13
CA HIS A 77 -20.93 -4.99 9.46
C HIS A 77 -21.46 -3.80 8.65
N LYS A 78 -21.23 -2.56 9.11
CA LYS A 78 -21.49 -1.37 8.29
C LYS A 78 -20.67 -1.37 6.99
N LEU A 79 -19.42 -1.83 7.06
CA LEU A 79 -18.55 -1.97 5.91
C LEU A 79 -19.08 -3.04 4.94
N TYR A 80 -19.46 -4.21 5.44
CA TYR A 80 -20.08 -5.26 4.62
C TYR A 80 -21.42 -4.82 4.01
N ASP A 81 -22.24 -4.07 4.74
CA ASP A 81 -23.46 -3.45 4.21
C ASP A 81 -23.14 -2.57 2.99
N ILE A 82 -22.16 -1.65 3.11
CA ILE A 82 -21.74 -0.78 2.00
C ILE A 82 -21.26 -1.60 0.81
N VAL A 83 -20.50 -2.66 1.03
CA VAL A 83 -20.05 -3.54 -0.05
C VAL A 83 -21.24 -4.20 -0.74
N ILE A 84 -22.18 -4.79 0.03
CA ILE A 84 -23.38 -5.45 -0.51
C ILE A 84 -24.23 -4.48 -1.34
N ASP A 85 -24.38 -3.24 -0.87
CA ASP A 85 -25.17 -2.21 -1.55
C ASP A 85 -24.57 -1.76 -2.90
N ASN A 86 -23.28 -2.04 -3.14
CA ASN A 86 -22.56 -1.62 -4.34
C ASN A 86 -22.21 -2.78 -5.30
N ILE A 87 -22.70 -4.00 -5.05
CA ILE A 87 -22.31 -5.18 -5.85
C ILE A 87 -23.52 -6.03 -6.26
N GLU A 88 -23.36 -6.75 -7.36
CA GLU A 88 -24.37 -7.69 -7.86
C GLU A 88 -24.54 -8.89 -6.89
N ASN A 89 -25.72 -9.52 -6.92
CA ASN A 89 -26.06 -10.65 -6.05
C ASN A 89 -25.31 -11.95 -6.37
N GLN A 90 -24.71 -12.05 -7.55
CA GLN A 90 -23.98 -13.24 -7.98
C GLN A 90 -22.70 -13.50 -7.17
N TYR A 91 -22.10 -12.46 -6.58
CA TYR A 91 -20.85 -12.57 -5.85
C TYR A 91 -21.07 -13.13 -4.44
N THR A 92 -20.64 -14.37 -4.20
CA THR A 92 -20.77 -15.02 -2.89
C THR A 92 -19.51 -14.88 -2.03
N ASP A 93 -18.34 -14.68 -2.67
CA ASP A 93 -17.03 -14.67 -1.99
C ASP A 93 -16.33 -13.36 -2.32
N ILE A 94 -16.17 -12.52 -1.29
CA ILE A 94 -15.79 -11.13 -1.45
C ILE A 94 -14.49 -10.89 -0.69
N TYR A 95 -13.42 -10.56 -1.40
CA TYR A 95 -12.11 -10.30 -0.81
C TYR A 95 -11.83 -8.81 -0.76
N ILE A 96 -11.71 -8.26 0.45
CA ILE A 96 -11.47 -6.84 0.67
C ILE A 96 -10.00 -6.58 0.94
N ASN A 97 -9.39 -5.72 0.13
CA ASN A 97 -7.97 -5.43 0.19
C ASN A 97 -7.65 -4.03 0.73
N TYR A 98 -6.98 -4.00 1.88
CA TYR A 98 -6.47 -2.80 2.53
C TYR A 98 -4.95 -2.68 2.55
N ASN A 99 -4.24 -3.68 2.04
CA ASN A 99 -2.81 -3.82 2.30
C ASN A 99 -1.95 -2.90 1.43
N CYS A 100 -0.64 -2.98 1.62
CA CYS A 100 0.31 -2.38 0.72
C CYS A 100 0.50 -3.28 -0.51
N SER A 101 1.24 -2.78 -1.50
CA SER A 101 1.33 -3.44 -2.80
C SER A 101 2.05 -4.80 -2.75
N GLY A 102 3.01 -4.96 -1.84
CA GLY A 102 3.76 -6.20 -1.69
C GLY A 102 2.89 -7.35 -1.21
N GLU A 103 2.21 -7.14 -0.08
CA GLU A 103 1.26 -8.10 0.47
C GLU A 103 0.10 -8.41 -0.48
N THR A 104 -0.35 -7.40 -1.23
CA THR A 104 -1.38 -7.57 -2.27
C THR A 104 -0.88 -8.50 -3.36
N TYR A 105 0.34 -8.26 -3.87
CA TYR A 105 0.97 -9.09 -4.89
C TYR A 105 1.12 -10.54 -4.41
N LEU A 106 1.68 -10.75 -3.22
CA LEU A 106 1.91 -12.09 -2.68
C LEU A 106 0.59 -12.84 -2.45
N PHE A 107 -0.42 -12.18 -1.90
CA PHE A 107 -1.73 -12.80 -1.73
C PHE A 107 -2.34 -13.21 -3.08
N TYR A 108 -2.32 -12.32 -4.08
CA TYR A 108 -2.83 -12.66 -5.41
C TYR A 108 -2.01 -13.74 -6.12
N SER A 109 -0.69 -13.80 -5.91
CA SER A 109 0.14 -14.90 -6.43
C SER A 109 -0.28 -16.28 -5.91
N LEU A 110 -0.88 -16.32 -4.72
CA LEU A 110 -1.38 -17.54 -4.08
C LEU A 110 -2.87 -17.80 -4.33
N PHE A 111 -3.58 -16.89 -5.01
CA PHE A 111 -5.04 -16.87 -5.00
C PHE A 111 -5.70 -18.14 -5.54
N LYS A 112 -5.11 -18.76 -6.57
CA LYS A 112 -5.62 -20.01 -7.16
C LYS A 112 -5.67 -21.19 -6.18
N TYR A 113 -4.92 -21.13 -5.07
CA TYR A 113 -4.94 -22.13 -4.01
C TYR A 113 -5.91 -21.77 -2.87
N ILE A 114 -6.28 -20.50 -2.77
CA ILE A 114 -7.19 -19.97 -1.74
C ILE A 114 -8.64 -20.14 -2.20
N ASN A 115 -8.91 -19.83 -3.47
CA ASN A 115 -10.25 -19.91 -4.03
C ASN A 115 -10.43 -21.21 -4.83
N GLN A 116 -11.49 -21.95 -4.50
CA GLN A 116 -11.89 -23.18 -5.19
C GLN A 116 -13.19 -23.01 -5.99
N LYS A 117 -13.76 -21.80 -6.01
CA LYS A 117 -15.04 -21.51 -6.68
C LYS A 117 -14.83 -20.94 -8.08
N GLU A 118 -15.89 -20.98 -8.86
CA GLU A 118 -15.99 -20.32 -10.15
C GLU A 118 -15.75 -18.80 -10.03
N ASN A 119 -14.99 -18.25 -10.97
CA ASN A 119 -14.52 -16.88 -10.95
C ASN A 119 -15.66 -15.84 -10.97
N ASP A 120 -16.82 -16.19 -11.55
CA ASP A 120 -18.00 -15.32 -11.62
C ASP A 120 -18.70 -15.12 -10.26
N LYS A 121 -18.41 -15.98 -9.27
CA LYS A 121 -18.89 -15.88 -7.87
C LYS A 121 -17.96 -15.10 -6.97
N VAL A 122 -16.76 -14.78 -7.45
CA VAL A 122 -15.71 -14.13 -6.68
C VAL A 122 -15.62 -12.65 -7.04
N LEU A 123 -15.42 -11.81 -6.03
CA LEU A 123 -15.21 -10.38 -6.22
C LEU A 123 -14.05 -9.88 -5.37
N PHE A 124 -13.16 -9.10 -5.98
CA PHE A 124 -12.17 -8.32 -5.26
C PHE A 124 -12.65 -6.88 -5.05
N ILE A 125 -12.46 -6.40 -3.82
CA ILE A 125 -12.71 -5.01 -3.44
C ILE A 125 -11.36 -4.32 -3.20
N ALA A 126 -11.05 -3.35 -4.05
CA ALA A 126 -9.90 -2.49 -3.95
C ALA A 126 -10.22 -1.24 -3.12
N CYS A 127 -9.48 -1.02 -2.03
CA CYS A 127 -9.55 0.23 -1.28
C CYS A 127 -8.56 1.30 -1.78
N LYS A 128 -7.62 0.92 -2.67
CA LYS A 128 -6.65 1.82 -3.32
C LYS A 128 -6.60 1.51 -4.81
N LYS A 129 -6.42 2.54 -5.66
CA LYS A 129 -6.46 2.38 -7.13
C LYS A 129 -5.46 1.33 -7.63
N TYR A 130 -4.25 1.32 -7.07
CA TYR A 130 -3.23 0.37 -7.48
C TYR A 130 -3.57 -1.10 -7.19
N HIS A 131 -4.51 -1.41 -6.29
CA HIS A 131 -4.97 -2.80 -6.09
C HIS A 131 -5.64 -3.34 -7.36
N ILE A 132 -6.32 -2.48 -8.12
CA ILE A 132 -6.93 -2.84 -9.40
C ILE A 132 -5.82 -3.20 -10.39
N ASP A 133 -4.76 -2.40 -10.44
CA ASP A 133 -3.63 -2.64 -11.35
C ASP A 133 -2.93 -3.97 -11.05
N ILE A 134 -2.68 -4.27 -9.77
CA ILE A 134 -2.09 -5.56 -9.37
C ILE A 134 -3.07 -6.71 -9.64
N CYS A 135 -4.38 -6.52 -9.43
CA CYS A 135 -5.38 -7.52 -9.77
C CYS A 135 -5.39 -7.85 -11.26
N LYS A 136 -5.37 -6.84 -12.14
CA LYS A 136 -5.33 -7.04 -13.60
C LYS A 136 -4.11 -7.87 -14.02
N MET A 137 -2.98 -7.62 -13.36
CA MET A 137 -1.73 -8.30 -13.64
C MET A 137 -1.68 -9.74 -13.10
N MET A 138 -2.35 -10.03 -11.97
CA MET A 138 -2.21 -11.31 -11.26
C MET A 138 -3.42 -12.25 -11.39
N CYS A 139 -4.62 -11.68 -11.46
CA CYS A 139 -5.90 -12.38 -11.55
C CYS A 139 -6.82 -11.66 -12.57
N PRO A 140 -6.42 -11.51 -13.85
CA PRO A 140 -7.18 -10.75 -14.86
C PRO A 140 -8.62 -11.25 -15.06
N GLU A 141 -8.88 -12.52 -14.74
CA GLU A 141 -10.18 -13.19 -14.85
C GLU A 141 -11.15 -12.87 -13.70
N ILE A 142 -10.66 -12.28 -12.60
CA ILE A 142 -11.47 -11.92 -11.44
C ILE A 142 -11.86 -10.45 -11.51
N LYS A 143 -13.16 -10.15 -11.34
CA LYS A 143 -13.63 -8.76 -11.27
C LYS A 143 -13.07 -8.10 -10.01
N CYS A 144 -12.54 -6.89 -10.17
CA CYS A 144 -12.05 -6.06 -9.08
C CYS A 144 -12.69 -4.68 -9.16
N ILE A 145 -13.36 -4.24 -8.09
CA ILE A 145 -14.03 -2.95 -8.01
C ILE A 145 -13.37 -2.04 -6.98
N TYR A 146 -13.36 -0.73 -7.25
CA TYR A 146 -12.76 0.27 -6.37
C TYR A 146 -13.78 0.92 -5.47
N LEU A 147 -13.64 0.73 -4.15
CA LEU A 147 -14.48 1.34 -3.11
C LEU A 147 -13.60 2.05 -2.06
N PRO A 148 -13.12 3.28 -2.33
CA PRO A 148 -12.21 4.00 -1.45
C PRO A 148 -12.80 4.39 -0.09
N GLU A 149 -14.11 4.57 -0.01
CA GLU A 149 -14.82 4.93 1.21
C GLU A 149 -14.64 3.90 2.32
N LEU A 150 -14.40 2.63 1.96
CA LEU A 150 -14.15 1.55 2.92
C LEU A 150 -12.88 1.79 3.74
N PHE A 151 -11.88 2.50 3.18
CA PHE A 151 -10.64 2.80 3.88
C PHE A 151 -10.86 3.63 5.14
N GLN A 152 -11.84 4.55 5.11
CA GLN A 152 -12.11 5.44 6.25
C GLN A 152 -12.76 4.67 7.41
N ILE A 153 -13.62 3.72 7.09
CA ILE A 153 -14.37 2.90 8.07
C ILE A 153 -13.66 1.58 8.42
N ARG A 154 -12.42 1.40 7.95
CA ARG A 154 -11.62 0.21 8.24
C ARG A 154 -11.45 0.08 9.75
N SER A 155 -11.99 -1.00 10.31
CA SER A 155 -11.72 -1.42 11.68
C SER A 155 -10.40 -2.19 11.79
N ILE A 156 -9.88 -2.35 13.01
CA ILE A 156 -8.87 -3.38 13.30
C ILE A 156 -9.55 -4.73 13.07
N ASP A 157 -9.45 -5.24 11.85
CA ASP A 157 -9.98 -6.56 11.56
C ASP A 157 -9.03 -7.62 12.10
N LEU A 158 -9.63 -8.60 12.77
CA LEU A 158 -8.93 -9.67 13.46
C LEU A 158 -9.14 -11.01 12.75
N GLN A 159 -10.07 -11.09 11.81
CA GLN A 159 -10.47 -12.34 11.17
C GLN A 159 -10.22 -12.27 9.67
N PHE A 160 -9.63 -13.35 9.16
CA PHE A 160 -9.41 -13.52 7.72
C PHE A 160 -10.73 -13.78 6.99
N ARG A 161 -11.69 -14.49 7.61
CA ARG A 161 -12.93 -14.96 6.98
C ARG A 161 -14.13 -14.79 7.92
N GLU A 162 -15.26 -14.31 7.40
CA GLU A 162 -16.53 -14.20 8.12
C GLU A 162 -17.72 -14.38 7.17
N GLU A 163 -18.79 -15.04 7.63
CA GLU A 163 -20.05 -15.11 6.90
C GLU A 163 -20.98 -13.96 7.35
N TYR A 164 -21.55 -13.24 6.39
CA TYR A 164 -22.48 -12.15 6.65
C TYR A 164 -23.55 -12.08 5.56
N LYS A 165 -24.83 -12.13 5.95
CA LYS A 165 -26.00 -12.06 5.06
C LYS A 165 -25.92 -13.02 3.85
N GLY A 166 -25.49 -14.26 4.09
CA GLY A 166 -25.40 -15.30 3.04
C GLY A 166 -24.22 -15.15 2.08
N ARG A 167 -23.26 -14.25 2.37
CA ARG A 167 -22.00 -14.09 1.63
C ARG A 167 -20.81 -14.31 2.56
N ILE A 168 -19.68 -14.67 2.00
CA ILE A 168 -18.43 -14.86 2.73
C ILE A 168 -17.50 -13.69 2.42
N PHE A 169 -17.11 -12.97 3.46
CA PHE A 169 -16.16 -11.88 3.40
C PHE A 169 -14.78 -12.36 3.83
N TYR A 170 -13.78 -12.03 3.01
CA TYR A 170 -12.38 -12.29 3.25
C TYR A 170 -11.64 -10.97 3.42
N ASN A 171 -11.04 -10.74 4.58
CA ASN A 171 -10.14 -9.61 4.77
C ASN A 171 -8.74 -10.07 4.42
N ILE A 172 -8.22 -9.62 3.29
CA ILE A 172 -6.88 -9.98 2.85
C ILE A 172 -5.89 -9.54 3.94
N LEU A 173 -5.13 -10.48 4.50
CA LEU A 173 -4.17 -10.29 5.59
C LEU A 173 -4.66 -9.29 6.67
N PRO A 174 -5.53 -9.73 7.60
CA PRO A 174 -6.12 -8.85 8.62
C PRO A 174 -5.05 -8.23 9.53
N TYR A 175 -5.35 -7.16 10.26
CA TYR A 175 -4.37 -6.45 11.08
C TYR A 175 -3.66 -7.34 12.11
N LYS A 176 -4.38 -8.35 12.63
CA LYS A 176 -3.83 -9.38 13.52
C LYS A 176 -2.64 -10.15 12.92
N HIS A 177 -2.60 -10.33 11.59
CA HIS A 177 -1.47 -10.91 10.88
C HIS A 177 -0.18 -10.13 11.16
N PHE A 178 -0.20 -8.82 10.93
CA PHE A 178 0.98 -7.96 11.07
C PHE A 178 1.45 -7.84 12.53
N LEU A 179 0.51 -7.77 13.48
CA LEU A 179 0.85 -7.78 14.91
C LEU A 179 1.61 -9.05 15.30
N LYS A 180 1.11 -10.21 14.87
CA LYS A 180 1.76 -11.50 15.15
C LYS A 180 3.09 -11.62 14.42
N LEU A 181 3.13 -11.27 13.14
CA LEU A 181 4.34 -11.31 12.32
C LEU A 181 5.48 -10.51 12.96
N GLU A 182 5.24 -9.24 13.31
CA GLU A 182 6.33 -8.44 13.85
C GLU A 182 6.69 -8.82 15.29
N ASP A 183 5.76 -9.33 16.10
CA ASP A 183 6.09 -9.91 17.42
C ASP A 183 7.02 -11.12 17.25
N ASP A 184 6.69 -12.02 16.31
CA ASP A 184 7.51 -13.17 15.99
C ASP A 184 8.91 -12.76 15.49
N ILE A 185 9.02 -11.76 14.60
CA ILE A 185 10.32 -11.25 14.10
C ILE A 185 11.20 -10.71 15.24
N ARG A 186 10.60 -10.09 16.26
CA ARG A 186 11.35 -9.55 17.41
C ARG A 186 11.81 -10.66 18.34
N ASN A 187 10.98 -11.66 18.56
CA ASN A 187 11.21 -12.67 19.59
C ASN A 187 11.85 -13.96 19.06
N GLN A 188 11.89 -14.16 17.74
CA GLN A 188 12.39 -15.37 17.07
C GLN A 188 13.32 -14.99 15.90
N SER A 189 14.29 -15.84 15.61
CA SER A 189 15.12 -15.74 14.40
C SER A 189 14.56 -16.59 13.27
N GLY A 190 14.85 -16.21 12.03
CA GLY A 190 14.48 -16.96 10.82
C GLY A 190 13.06 -16.74 10.32
N VAL A 191 12.22 -15.96 11.02
CA VAL A 191 10.84 -15.68 10.61
C VAL A 191 10.83 -14.86 9.33
N HIS A 192 10.23 -15.39 8.27
CA HIS A 192 10.02 -14.67 7.03
C HIS A 192 8.54 -14.34 6.80
N TYR A 193 8.24 -13.10 6.40
CA TYR A 193 6.85 -12.65 6.29
C TYR A 193 6.02 -13.42 5.25
N TYR A 194 6.63 -13.82 4.13
CA TYR A 194 5.93 -14.61 3.11
C TYR A 194 5.48 -15.97 3.66
N GLU A 195 6.27 -16.59 4.54
CA GLU A 195 5.89 -17.86 5.18
C GLU A 195 4.70 -17.67 6.12
N ARG A 196 4.67 -16.56 6.87
CA ARG A 196 3.55 -16.20 7.76
C ARG A 196 2.24 -15.88 7.01
N ILE A 197 2.30 -15.57 5.71
CA ILE A 197 1.10 -15.42 4.89
C ILE A 197 0.35 -16.76 4.83
N PHE A 198 1.05 -17.89 4.62
CA PHE A 198 0.45 -19.22 4.55
C PHE A 198 -0.37 -19.56 5.80
N ASP A 199 0.20 -19.31 6.99
CA ASP A 199 -0.49 -19.50 8.27
C ASP A 199 -1.80 -18.71 8.36
N THR A 200 -1.80 -17.51 7.79
CA THR A 200 -2.93 -16.57 7.88
C THR A 200 -4.07 -16.95 6.95
N ILE A 201 -3.74 -17.44 5.77
CA ILE A 201 -4.70 -17.88 4.76
C ILE A 201 -5.07 -19.37 4.89
N GLY A 202 -4.43 -20.09 5.81
CA GLY A 202 -4.70 -21.50 6.10
C GLY A 202 -4.14 -22.46 5.04
N LEU A 203 -3.07 -22.08 4.35
CA LEU A 203 -2.38 -22.95 3.38
C LEU A 203 -1.16 -23.62 4.02
N LYS A 204 -0.81 -24.80 3.52
CA LYS A 204 0.48 -25.44 3.80
C LYS A 204 1.46 -25.11 2.69
N ASN A 205 2.71 -24.83 3.04
CA ASN A 205 3.76 -24.51 2.07
C ASN A 205 4.33 -25.76 1.40
N GLU A 206 3.48 -26.55 0.75
CA GLU A 206 3.84 -27.80 0.08
C GLU A 206 3.23 -27.80 -1.32
N ASN A 207 4.04 -27.99 -2.35
CA ASN A 207 3.62 -28.10 -3.76
C ASN A 207 2.83 -26.89 -4.31
N ILE A 208 3.12 -25.69 -3.80
CA ILE A 208 2.53 -24.44 -4.27
C ILE A 208 3.45 -23.81 -5.32
N SER A 209 2.87 -23.48 -6.48
CA SER A 209 3.51 -22.74 -7.57
C SER A 209 2.80 -21.40 -7.73
N PRO A 210 3.30 -20.33 -7.09
CA PRO A 210 2.65 -19.02 -7.12
C PRO A 210 2.58 -18.47 -8.55
N SER A 211 1.49 -17.79 -8.88
CA SER A 211 1.32 -17.15 -10.18
C SER A 211 2.36 -16.06 -10.41
N ILE A 212 2.72 -15.85 -11.67
CA ILE A 212 3.58 -14.74 -12.11
C ILE A 212 2.74 -13.63 -12.74
N PRO A 213 3.24 -12.38 -12.72
CA PRO A 213 2.62 -11.26 -13.44
C PRO A 213 2.36 -11.53 -14.93
N LEU A 214 1.16 -11.17 -15.39
CA LEU A 214 0.77 -11.18 -16.80
C LEU A 214 0.70 -9.75 -17.34
N ILE A 215 1.26 -9.53 -18.53
CA ILE A 215 1.33 -8.21 -19.18
C ILE A 215 0.50 -8.24 -20.45
N SER A 216 -0.42 -7.28 -20.57
CA SER A 216 -1.25 -7.09 -21.76
C SER A 216 -0.49 -6.34 -22.87
N GLU A 217 -0.89 -6.57 -24.13
CA GLU A 217 -0.33 -5.86 -25.28
C GLU A 217 -0.55 -4.34 -25.20
N ASP A 218 -1.66 -3.91 -24.61
CA ASP A 218 -1.98 -2.49 -24.45
C ASP A 218 -1.05 -1.83 -23.44
N THR A 219 -0.64 -2.54 -22.39
CA THR A 219 0.41 -2.10 -21.48
C THR A 219 1.74 -1.94 -22.20
N GLU A 220 2.13 -2.88 -23.07
CA GLU A 220 3.38 -2.73 -23.84
C GLU A 220 3.38 -1.48 -24.73
N LYS A 221 2.25 -1.22 -25.41
CA LYS A 221 2.07 -0.01 -26.24
C LYS A 221 2.15 1.26 -25.39
N SER A 222 1.49 1.27 -24.24
CA SER A 222 1.51 2.40 -23.30
C SER A 222 2.92 2.69 -22.80
N VAL A 223 3.66 1.66 -22.37
CA VAL A 223 5.05 1.77 -21.90
C VAL A 223 5.95 2.33 -22.99
N LYS A 224 5.86 1.81 -24.22
CA LYS A 224 6.65 2.32 -25.36
C LYS A 224 6.38 3.79 -25.63
N TYR A 225 5.10 4.19 -25.59
CA TYR A 225 4.70 5.59 -25.76
C TYR A 225 5.25 6.49 -24.65
N LYS A 226 5.07 6.11 -23.38
CA LYS A 226 5.52 6.88 -22.21
C LYS A 226 7.04 6.99 -22.17
N ALA A 227 7.77 5.90 -22.40
CA ALA A 227 9.23 5.90 -22.48
C ALA A 227 9.73 6.83 -23.61
N GLY A 228 9.10 6.80 -24.78
CA GLY A 228 9.41 7.72 -25.88
C GLY A 228 9.14 9.19 -25.54
N LYS A 229 8.05 9.48 -24.82
CA LYS A 229 7.69 10.85 -24.41
C LYS A 229 8.68 11.48 -23.46
N ILE A 230 9.27 10.70 -22.55
CA ILE A 230 10.31 11.18 -21.64
C ILE A 230 11.72 11.04 -22.24
N GLY A 231 11.84 10.57 -23.48
CA GLY A 231 13.12 10.36 -24.16
C GLY A 231 13.99 9.28 -23.53
N LEU A 232 13.40 8.28 -22.85
CA LEU A 232 14.13 7.18 -22.22
C LEU A 232 14.70 6.22 -23.28
N ASN A 233 15.99 5.94 -23.22
CA ASN A 233 16.65 4.90 -23.99
C ASN A 233 16.27 3.52 -23.46
N ILE A 234 15.16 3.00 -23.96
CA ILE A 234 14.59 1.71 -23.53
C ILE A 234 15.54 0.52 -23.71
N ASN A 235 16.59 0.66 -24.51
CA ASN A 235 17.57 -0.41 -24.74
C ASN A 235 18.75 -0.38 -23.75
N LYS A 236 18.94 0.72 -23.01
CA LYS A 236 20.07 0.90 -22.10
C LYS A 236 19.73 1.86 -20.96
N PHE A 237 18.97 1.36 -19.99
CA PHE A 237 18.59 2.14 -18.81
C PHE A 237 18.54 1.27 -17.54
N ILE A 238 18.57 1.93 -16.38
CA ILE A 238 18.36 1.36 -15.05
C ILE A 238 17.01 1.80 -14.51
N PHE A 239 16.28 0.88 -13.88
CA PHE A 239 15.00 1.17 -13.22
C PHE A 239 15.23 1.39 -11.73
N LEU A 240 14.96 2.59 -11.23
CA LEU A 240 15.21 3.01 -9.86
C LEU A 240 13.88 3.08 -9.06
N CYS A 241 13.83 2.43 -7.90
CA CYS A 241 12.72 2.45 -6.95
C CYS A 241 13.17 3.04 -5.60
N PRO A 242 13.33 4.38 -5.49
CA PRO A 242 13.98 4.98 -4.32
C PRO A 242 13.05 5.18 -3.11
N GLU A 243 11.72 5.07 -3.29
CA GLU A 243 10.71 5.38 -2.27
C GLU A 243 10.12 4.11 -1.61
N SER A 244 9.85 4.19 -0.31
CA SER A 244 9.15 3.15 0.46
C SER A 244 8.19 3.79 1.47
N GLN A 245 7.11 3.07 1.82
CA GLN A 245 6.14 3.50 2.83
C GLN A 245 6.46 2.97 4.24
N SER A 246 7.39 2.04 4.38
CA SER A 246 7.67 1.40 5.68
C SER A 246 9.06 1.72 6.21
N ASN A 247 10.00 1.97 5.30
CA ASN A 247 11.41 2.21 5.60
C ASN A 247 11.69 3.69 5.87
N ILE A 248 12.73 3.95 6.67
CA ILE A 248 13.35 5.26 6.76
C ILE A 248 13.93 5.61 5.39
N PRO A 249 13.55 6.76 4.78
CA PRO A 249 14.09 7.18 3.49
C PRO A 249 15.60 7.36 3.52
N LEU A 250 16.27 7.01 2.42
CA LEU A 250 17.69 7.31 2.25
C LEU A 250 17.88 8.77 1.85
N GLN A 251 19.07 9.30 2.15
CA GLN A 251 19.43 10.68 1.82
C GLN A 251 19.43 10.89 0.30
N SER A 252 18.94 12.06 -0.16
CA SER A 252 18.86 12.39 -1.58
C SER A 252 20.22 12.37 -2.28
N GLU A 253 21.27 12.83 -1.59
CA GLU A 253 22.65 12.83 -2.08
C GLU A 253 23.10 11.44 -2.55
N LEU A 254 22.62 10.38 -1.90
CA LEU A 254 22.93 9.01 -2.27
C LEU A 254 22.36 8.65 -3.64
N TRP A 255 21.08 8.97 -3.86
CA TRP A 255 20.39 8.71 -5.12
C TRP A 255 20.99 9.55 -6.25
N LYS A 256 21.23 10.84 -6.00
CA LYS A 256 21.86 11.74 -6.96
C LYS A 256 23.22 11.23 -7.43
N ASN A 257 24.11 10.89 -6.50
CA ASN A 257 25.43 10.35 -6.84
C ASN A 257 25.34 9.02 -7.61
N LEU A 258 24.37 8.16 -7.26
CA LEU A 258 24.15 6.92 -8.01
C LEU A 258 23.71 7.22 -9.45
N ILE A 259 22.76 8.13 -9.62
CA ILE A 259 22.23 8.53 -10.93
C ILE A 259 23.34 9.12 -11.80
N ASP A 260 24.13 10.06 -11.28
CA ASP A 260 25.23 10.69 -12.00
C ASP A 260 26.29 9.66 -12.45
N ASN A 261 26.63 8.72 -11.57
CA ASN A 261 27.54 7.62 -11.91
C ASN A 261 26.97 6.71 -13.02
N LEU A 262 25.69 6.33 -12.96
CA LEU A 262 25.05 5.51 -14.00
C LEU A 262 24.99 6.23 -15.35
N ASN A 263 24.68 7.53 -15.34
CA ASN A 263 24.70 8.36 -16.53
C ASN A 263 26.10 8.47 -17.14
N SER A 264 27.16 8.59 -16.32
CA SER A 264 28.54 8.60 -16.80
C SER A 264 28.96 7.30 -17.49
N LEU A 265 28.32 6.18 -17.14
CA LEU A 265 28.49 4.86 -17.78
C LEU A 265 27.60 4.71 -19.04
N GLY A 266 26.87 5.77 -19.39
CA GLY A 266 26.00 5.86 -20.55
C GLY A 266 24.70 5.06 -20.39
N TYR A 267 24.22 4.84 -19.17
CA TYR A 267 22.86 4.38 -18.92
C TYR A 267 21.95 5.56 -18.70
N ASP A 268 20.74 5.51 -19.26
CA ASP A 268 19.67 6.34 -18.73
C ASP A 268 19.20 5.80 -17.37
N VAL A 269 18.62 6.67 -16.54
CA VAL A 269 17.95 6.24 -15.30
C VAL A 269 16.48 6.63 -15.35
N PHE A 270 15.61 5.63 -15.21
CA PHE A 270 14.19 5.84 -14.93
C PHE A 270 13.96 5.79 -13.42
N SER A 271 13.40 6.83 -12.83
CA SER A 271 13.09 6.89 -11.39
C SER A 271 11.59 6.78 -11.16
N ASN A 272 11.17 5.70 -10.48
CA ASN A 272 9.80 5.51 -10.04
C ASN A 272 9.56 6.27 -8.73
N VAL A 273 9.23 7.55 -8.86
CA VAL A 273 8.98 8.49 -7.75
C VAL A 273 7.60 9.11 -7.87
N MET A 274 6.98 9.43 -6.74
CA MET A 274 5.70 10.15 -6.72
C MET A 274 5.82 11.56 -7.29
N LYS A 275 6.95 12.22 -7.08
CA LYS A 275 7.26 13.54 -7.62
C LYS A 275 8.74 13.64 -7.94
N LEU A 276 9.07 13.97 -9.19
CA LEU A 276 10.44 14.29 -9.56
C LEU A 276 10.86 15.62 -8.94
N SER A 277 11.98 15.60 -8.21
CA SER A 277 12.64 16.76 -7.61
C SER A 277 14.12 16.77 -8.00
N ASP A 278 14.81 17.87 -7.68
CA ASP A 278 16.25 18.03 -7.92
C ASP A 278 17.10 16.94 -7.23
N ASP A 279 16.54 16.28 -6.21
CA ASP A 279 17.15 15.15 -5.50
C ASP A 279 17.43 13.93 -6.39
N TYR A 280 16.77 13.85 -7.55
CA TYR A 280 16.94 12.77 -8.52
C TYR A 280 17.69 13.22 -9.79
N GLY A 281 18.31 14.40 -9.76
CA GLY A 281 19.20 14.88 -10.81
C GLY A 281 18.60 14.78 -12.22
N THR A 282 19.31 14.10 -13.11
CA THR A 282 18.92 13.94 -14.52
C THR A 282 18.03 12.71 -14.79
N ALA A 283 17.54 12.04 -13.75
CA ALA A 283 16.66 10.89 -13.92
C ALA A 283 15.36 11.28 -14.63
N LYS A 284 14.88 10.36 -15.46
CA LYS A 284 13.61 10.49 -16.19
C LYS A 284 12.51 9.84 -15.34
N SER A 285 11.31 10.42 -15.35
CA SER A 285 10.18 9.86 -14.62
C SER A 285 8.86 10.15 -15.33
N CYS A 286 7.92 9.25 -15.18
CA CYS A 286 6.52 9.46 -15.53
C CYS A 286 5.65 8.54 -14.66
N PHE A 287 4.36 8.87 -14.55
CA PHE A 287 3.40 7.99 -13.89
C PHE A 287 3.28 6.65 -14.63
N LEU A 288 3.49 5.56 -13.90
CA LEU A 288 3.26 4.18 -14.33
C LEU A 288 2.23 3.51 -13.41
N THR A 289 1.32 2.73 -13.99
CA THR A 289 0.57 1.72 -13.23
C THR A 289 1.51 0.58 -12.81
N PHE A 290 1.05 -0.32 -11.93
CA PHE A 290 1.88 -1.48 -11.54
C PHE A 290 2.24 -2.38 -12.72
N GLU A 291 1.30 -2.62 -13.63
CA GLU A 291 1.53 -3.43 -14.84
C GLU A 291 2.55 -2.75 -15.78
N GLU A 292 2.44 -1.41 -15.96
CA GLU A 292 3.40 -0.64 -16.75
C GLU A 292 4.79 -0.59 -16.10
N ALA A 293 4.86 -0.47 -14.77
CA ALA A 293 6.13 -0.50 -14.04
C ALA A 293 6.83 -1.85 -14.19
N TYR A 294 6.10 -2.97 -14.06
CA TYR A 294 6.64 -4.29 -14.31
C TYR A 294 7.12 -4.45 -15.76
N CYS A 295 6.30 -4.03 -16.73
CA CYS A 295 6.63 -4.10 -18.16
C CYS A 295 7.84 -3.24 -18.55
N LEU A 296 7.98 -2.03 -17.97
CA LEU A 296 9.15 -1.20 -18.21
C LEU A 296 10.38 -1.82 -17.52
N ALA A 297 10.28 -2.22 -16.26
CA ALA A 297 11.39 -2.79 -15.50
C ALA A 297 11.98 -4.06 -16.16
N SER A 298 11.15 -4.89 -16.81
CA SER A 298 11.61 -6.09 -17.53
C SER A 298 12.48 -5.81 -18.76
N LYS A 299 12.51 -4.56 -19.23
CA LYS A 299 13.35 -4.10 -20.34
C LYS A 299 14.62 -3.39 -19.87
N SER A 300 14.78 -3.19 -18.56
CA SER A 300 15.93 -2.48 -17.99
C SER A 300 17.20 -3.34 -18.04
N LYS A 301 18.35 -2.75 -17.67
CA LYS A 301 19.61 -3.47 -17.46
C LYS A 301 19.86 -3.86 -16.01
N GLY A 302 18.99 -3.40 -15.12
CA GLY A 302 19.07 -3.63 -13.69
C GLY A 302 18.01 -2.80 -12.97
N ILE A 303 17.58 -3.32 -11.83
CA ILE A 303 16.67 -2.65 -10.91
C ILE A 303 17.45 -2.31 -9.65
N ILE A 304 17.34 -1.07 -9.17
CA ILE A 304 17.93 -0.65 -7.91
C ILE A 304 16.83 -0.02 -7.07
N GLY A 305 16.74 -0.33 -5.79
CA GLY A 305 15.78 0.37 -4.96
C GLY A 305 15.84 0.08 -3.48
N LEU A 306 15.10 0.89 -2.73
CA LEU A 306 14.83 0.67 -1.33
C LEU A 306 13.77 -0.43 -1.18
N ARG A 307 13.92 -1.31 -0.19
CA ARG A 307 12.94 -2.36 0.10
C ARG A 307 11.54 -1.76 0.16
N SER A 308 10.68 -2.19 -0.73
CA SER A 308 9.32 -1.68 -0.87
C SER A 308 8.42 -2.73 -1.51
N GLY A 309 7.10 -2.57 -1.33
CA GLY A 309 6.13 -3.46 -1.96
C GLY A 309 6.06 -3.36 -3.49
N LEU A 310 6.75 -2.40 -4.12
CA LEU A 310 6.88 -2.35 -5.58
C LEU A 310 7.95 -3.32 -6.07
N ILE A 311 9.06 -3.49 -5.34
CA ILE A 311 10.15 -4.38 -5.78
C ILE A 311 9.72 -5.85 -5.75
N GLU A 312 8.80 -6.23 -4.87
CA GLU A 312 8.34 -7.61 -4.74
C GLU A 312 7.80 -8.23 -6.03
N PRO A 313 6.83 -7.63 -6.75
CA PRO A 313 6.43 -8.18 -8.05
C PRO A 313 7.58 -8.18 -9.06
N LEU A 314 8.52 -7.23 -8.99
CA LEU A 314 9.66 -7.17 -9.91
C LEU A 314 10.64 -8.33 -9.74
N THR A 315 10.67 -9.01 -8.58
CA THR A 315 11.56 -10.17 -8.37
C THR A 315 11.18 -11.37 -9.23
N ALA A 316 9.97 -11.39 -9.81
CA ALA A 316 9.55 -12.41 -10.77
C ALA A 316 10.17 -12.22 -12.18
N ILE A 317 10.94 -11.14 -12.40
CA ILE A 317 11.64 -10.89 -13.68
C ILE A 317 12.98 -11.63 -13.66
N ASN A 318 12.99 -12.86 -14.19
CA ASN A 318 14.10 -13.80 -14.02
C ASN A 318 15.45 -13.40 -14.66
N ASN A 319 15.49 -12.44 -15.57
CA ASN A 319 16.67 -12.09 -16.36
C ASN A 319 17.27 -10.71 -16.02
N ILE A 320 16.75 -10.03 -15.00
CA ILE A 320 17.21 -8.69 -14.60
C ILE A 320 17.84 -8.75 -13.21
N PRO A 321 19.06 -8.21 -13.00
CA PRO A 321 19.65 -8.10 -11.67
C PRO A 321 18.91 -7.04 -10.83
N ILE A 322 18.68 -7.35 -9.57
CA ILE A 322 18.00 -6.48 -8.60
C ILE A 322 18.93 -6.20 -7.42
N VAL A 323 19.24 -4.94 -7.20
CA VAL A 323 19.93 -4.44 -6.02
C VAL A 323 18.90 -3.83 -5.07
N CYS A 324 18.68 -4.46 -3.93
CA CYS A 324 17.75 -4.00 -2.90
C CYS A 324 18.49 -3.50 -1.66
N LEU A 325 18.18 -2.27 -1.27
CA LEU A 325 18.73 -1.62 -0.09
C LEU A 325 17.73 -1.73 1.07
N TYR A 326 18.24 -2.00 2.27
CA TYR A 326 17.46 -2.17 3.48
C TYR A 326 17.86 -1.13 4.52
N SER A 327 16.90 -0.30 4.93
CA SER A 327 17.00 0.58 6.09
C SER A 327 15.97 0.21 7.14
N ASP A 328 16.09 0.81 8.32
CA ASP A 328 15.16 0.60 9.42
C ASP A 328 13.71 0.85 9.00
N PHE A 329 12.80 0.11 9.60
CA PHE A 329 11.38 0.44 9.59
C PHE A 329 11.10 1.46 10.70
N TYR A 330 10.44 2.57 10.37
CA TYR A 330 10.01 3.54 11.38
C TYR A 330 8.78 3.05 12.15
N GLU A 331 8.42 3.68 13.27
CA GLU A 331 7.23 3.32 14.04
C GLU A 331 5.93 3.62 13.27
N ARG A 332 5.08 2.61 13.09
CA ARG A 332 3.81 2.69 12.34
C ARG A 332 2.62 2.43 13.28
N GLY A 333 2.53 3.22 14.34
CA GLY A 333 1.48 3.08 15.36
C GLY A 333 1.73 1.86 16.25
N PRO A 334 0.83 0.84 16.29
CA PRO A 334 1.06 -0.37 17.08
C PRO A 334 2.25 -1.22 16.63
N LEU A 335 2.75 -0.99 15.42
CA LEU A 335 3.89 -1.68 14.84
C LEU A 335 5.16 -0.87 15.15
N LEU A 336 5.96 -1.36 16.10
CA LEU A 336 7.18 -0.69 16.57
C LEU A 336 8.25 -0.70 15.47
N ALA A 337 9.26 0.16 15.63
CA ALA A 337 10.42 0.16 14.73
C ALA A 337 11.11 -1.22 14.64
N LEU A 338 11.73 -1.51 13.50
CA LEU A 338 12.62 -2.66 13.29
C LEU A 338 13.94 -2.17 12.68
N SER A 339 15.06 -2.71 13.14
CA SER A 339 16.38 -2.39 12.57
C SER A 339 16.53 -2.95 11.16
N ALA A 340 17.40 -2.34 10.36
CA ALA A 340 17.69 -2.76 8.99
C ALA A 340 18.08 -4.25 8.88
N ASP A 341 18.84 -4.78 9.84
CA ASP A 341 19.19 -6.21 9.89
C ASP A 341 17.95 -7.10 10.07
N LYS A 342 17.04 -6.72 10.98
CA LYS A 342 15.79 -7.46 11.19
C LYS A 342 14.86 -7.35 9.99
N VAL A 343 14.81 -6.19 9.35
CA VAL A 343 14.05 -6.00 8.11
C VAL A 343 14.63 -6.89 7.00
N LEU A 344 15.95 -6.89 6.82
CA LEU A 344 16.62 -7.74 5.83
C LEU A 344 16.35 -9.23 6.08
N GLU A 345 16.51 -9.70 7.32
CA GLU A 345 16.27 -11.10 7.70
C GLU A 345 14.82 -11.53 7.39
N ALA A 346 13.85 -10.69 7.79
CA ALA A 346 12.44 -11.04 7.77
C ALA A 346 11.70 -10.73 6.46
N PHE A 347 12.27 -9.85 5.62
CA PHE A 347 11.65 -9.39 4.37
C PHE A 347 12.57 -9.54 3.15
N SER A 348 13.62 -10.37 3.25
CA SER A 348 14.54 -10.71 2.16
C SER A 348 13.78 -11.12 0.90
N LEU A 349 14.13 -10.48 -0.21
CA LEU A 349 13.61 -10.77 -1.54
C LEU A 349 13.99 -12.19 -2.00
N LYS A 350 15.09 -12.75 -1.47
CA LYS A 350 15.56 -14.10 -1.82
C LYS A 350 14.61 -15.21 -1.34
N LYS A 351 13.76 -14.92 -0.36
CA LYS A 351 12.76 -15.86 0.18
C LYS A 351 11.37 -15.66 -0.44
N LEU A 352 11.23 -14.80 -1.45
CA LEU A 352 9.98 -14.59 -2.18
C LEU A 352 9.74 -15.66 -3.23
N PRO A 353 8.49 -15.85 -3.67
CA PRO A 353 8.20 -16.81 -4.71
C PRO A 353 8.71 -16.32 -6.08
N ASN A 354 8.91 -17.27 -6.99
CA ASN A 354 9.27 -17.02 -8.39
C ASN A 354 10.56 -16.20 -8.57
N VAL A 355 11.46 -16.22 -7.58
CA VAL A 355 12.69 -15.44 -7.60
C VAL A 355 13.86 -16.24 -8.14
N ASN A 356 14.65 -15.63 -9.02
CA ASN A 356 15.99 -16.11 -9.34
C ASN A 356 16.98 -15.52 -8.33
N VAL A 357 17.28 -16.28 -7.27
CA VAL A 357 18.14 -15.84 -6.15
C VAL A 357 19.50 -15.32 -6.61
N ASN A 358 20.04 -15.84 -7.71
CA ASN A 358 21.34 -15.42 -8.24
C ASN A 358 21.34 -13.98 -8.78
N ASN A 359 20.16 -13.43 -9.09
CA ASN A 359 20.00 -12.07 -9.56
C ASN A 359 19.66 -11.08 -8.45
N ILE A 360 19.54 -11.54 -7.19
CA ILE A 360 19.14 -10.70 -6.07
C ILE A 360 20.34 -10.37 -5.19
N TYR A 361 20.63 -9.08 -5.09
CA TYR A 361 21.70 -8.51 -4.29
C TYR A 361 21.08 -7.62 -3.22
N GLU A 362 21.32 -7.94 -1.94
CA GLU A 362 20.65 -7.28 -0.81
C GLU A 362 21.68 -6.70 0.14
N TYR A 363 21.48 -5.45 0.52
CA TYR A 363 22.43 -4.72 1.36
C TYR A 363 21.70 -4.00 2.49
N ASN A 364 22.17 -4.18 3.72
CA ASN A 364 21.85 -3.25 4.82
C ASN A 364 22.56 -1.92 4.54
N VAL A 365 21.82 -0.82 4.59
CA VAL A 365 22.35 0.51 4.27
C VAL A 365 23.44 1.01 5.23
N GLN A 366 23.55 0.41 6.41
CA GLN A 366 24.60 0.73 7.38
C GLN A 366 25.93 0.04 7.07
N ASN A 367 25.92 -1.02 6.24
CA ASN A 367 27.04 -1.96 6.08
C ASN A 367 27.57 -2.06 4.63
N TYR A 368 27.23 -1.12 3.74
CA TYR A 368 27.61 -1.19 2.32
C TYR A 368 28.41 0.02 1.85
N SER A 369 29.11 -0.13 0.72
CA SER A 369 29.69 0.97 -0.02
C SER A 369 28.99 1.17 -1.37
N GLN A 370 28.90 2.41 -1.85
CA GLN A 370 28.33 2.71 -3.18
C GLN A 370 29.04 1.97 -4.33
N LYS A 371 30.32 1.62 -4.14
CA LYS A 371 31.09 0.81 -5.10
C LYS A 371 30.50 -0.59 -5.28
N ASP A 372 29.94 -1.17 -4.21
CA ASP A 372 29.33 -2.51 -4.25
C ASP A 372 28.06 -2.53 -5.10
N ILE A 373 27.28 -1.44 -5.10
CA ILE A 373 26.12 -1.30 -5.98
C ILE A 373 26.56 -1.22 -7.44
N LEU A 374 27.58 -0.40 -7.72
CA LEU A 374 28.03 -0.15 -9.09
C LEU A 374 28.68 -1.37 -9.73
N SER A 375 29.41 -2.20 -8.97
CA SER A 375 30.03 -3.43 -9.48
C SER A 375 28.98 -4.46 -9.92
N VAL A 376 27.89 -4.64 -9.14
CA VAL A 376 26.76 -5.49 -9.52
C VAL A 376 26.16 -5.05 -10.85
N ILE A 377 25.90 -3.75 -11.03
CA ILE A 377 25.30 -3.22 -12.26
C ILE A 377 26.22 -3.34 -13.48
N LYS A 378 27.54 -3.32 -13.28
CA LYS A 378 28.51 -3.53 -14.35
C LYS A 378 28.67 -5.00 -14.75
N GLY A 379 28.05 -5.94 -14.03
CA GLY A 379 28.29 -7.37 -14.21
C GLY A 379 29.71 -7.78 -13.79
N GLU A 380 30.38 -6.95 -12.99
CA GLU A 380 31.66 -7.30 -12.38
C GLU A 380 31.36 -8.24 -11.22
N THR A 381 31.87 -9.47 -11.27
CA THR A 381 31.67 -10.47 -10.23
C THR A 381 32.16 -9.92 -8.88
N VAL A 382 31.22 -9.52 -8.02
CA VAL A 382 31.54 -9.15 -6.64
C VAL A 382 31.83 -10.44 -5.89
N CYS A 383 33.11 -10.78 -5.75
CA CYS A 383 33.55 -11.65 -4.66
C CYS A 383 33.28 -10.90 -3.35
N LEU A 384 32.10 -11.11 -2.76
CA LEU A 384 31.85 -10.71 -1.37
C LEU A 384 32.66 -11.64 -0.47
N LYS A 385 33.55 -11.06 0.34
CA LYS A 385 34.19 -11.73 1.48
C LYS A 385 33.21 -11.87 2.63
#